data_AF-A0AA41HCW2-F1
#
_entry.id   AF-A0AA41HCW2-F1
#
_cell.length_a   1.000
_cell.length_b   1.000
_cell.length_c   1.000
_cell.angle_alpha   90.00
_cell.angle_beta   90.00
_cell.angle_gamma   90.00
#
_symmetry.space_group_name_H-M   'P 1'
#
loop_
_entity.id
_entity.type
_entity.pdbx_description
1 polymer ?
#
loop_
_entity_poly.entity_id
_entity_poly.type
_entity_poly.pdbx_seq_one_letter_code
_entity_poly.pdbx_strand_id
1 'polypeptide(L)' 'MQTEDRSSRPDMATSKVVELGVNLLQSRGRAFASEFLVRRNIPFSVIVRVLSDPPGRRRAGSLRR' A
#
# COMPACT_ATOMS: atom_id res chain seq x y z
N MET A 1 13.66 4.31 -29.05
CA MET A 1 13.13 3.23 -28.20
C MET A 1 13.66 3.45 -26.78
N GLN A 2 12.94 4.17 -25.93
CA GLN A 2 13.38 4.38 -24.54
C GLN A 2 12.94 3.17 -23.73
N THR A 3 13.92 2.36 -23.36
CA THR A 3 13.78 1.23 -22.44
C THR A 3 13.42 1.76 -21.06
N GLU A 4 12.23 1.34 -20.63
CA GLU A 4 11.62 1.65 -19.35
C GLU A 4 12.58 1.35 -18.20
N ASP A 5 12.90 2.40 -17.46
CA ASP A 5 13.75 2.40 -16.27
C ASP A 5 13.16 1.43 -15.23
N ARG A 6 13.74 0.24 -15.19
CA ARG A 6 13.51 -0.71 -14.11
C ARG A 6 14.10 -0.11 -12.84
N SER A 7 13.22 0.29 -11.93
CA SER A 7 13.39 0.17 -10.48
C SER A 7 14.39 1.14 -9.82
N SER A 8 13.92 2.25 -9.22
CA SER A 8 14.32 2.70 -7.87
C SER A 8 13.77 4.07 -7.47
N ARG A 9 12.51 4.09 -7.04
CA ARG A 9 11.99 4.83 -5.86
C ARG A 9 10.47 4.85 -6.00
N PRO A 10 9.69 4.17 -5.15
CA PRO A 10 8.31 4.61 -5.01
C PRO A 10 8.39 6.08 -4.62
N ASP A 11 7.76 6.96 -5.40
CA ASP A 11 7.67 8.39 -5.08
C ASP A 11 7.47 8.54 -3.58
N MET A 12 8.38 9.20 -2.87
CA MET A 12 8.34 9.23 -1.40
C MET A 12 6.97 9.75 -0.90
N ALA A 13 6.32 10.61 -1.69
CA ALA A 13 4.96 11.06 -1.47
C ALA A 13 3.96 9.89 -1.48
N THR A 14 3.99 9.04 -2.51
CA THR A 14 3.15 7.84 -2.63
C THR A 14 3.42 6.86 -1.49
N SER A 15 4.68 6.63 -1.11
CA SER A 15 5.02 5.76 0.03
C SER A 15 4.41 6.25 1.34
N LYS A 16 4.50 7.55 1.65
CA LYS A 16 3.91 8.13 2.87
C LYS A 16 2.38 8.00 2.89
N VAL A 17 1.73 8.21 1.73
CA VAL A 17 0.27 8.06 1.62
C VAL A 17 -0.13 6.60 1.82
N VAL A 18 0.62 5.66 1.25
CA VAL A 18 0.40 4.21 1.42
C VAL A 18 0.58 3.79 2.88
N GLU A 19 1.64 4.26 3.55
CA GLU A 19 1.88 3.99 4.97
C GLU A 19 0.74 4.50 5.86
N LEU A 20 0.28 5.73 5.63
CA LEU A 20 -0.91 6.27 6.30
C LEU A 20 -2.16 5.44 6.01
N GLY A 21 -2.36 4.99 4.77
CA GLY A 21 -3.45 4.11 4.39
C GLY A 21 -3.43 2.77 5.15
N VAL A 22 -2.25 2.19 5.38
CA VAL A 22 -2.08 0.98 6.21
C VAL A 22 -2.45 1.26 7.68
N ASN A 23 -1.99 2.38 8.24
CA ASN A 23 -2.34 2.77 9.61
C ASN A 23 -3.83 3.04 9.79
N LEU A 24 -4.47 3.65 8.79
CA LEU A 24 -5.92 3.86 8.76
C LEU A 24 -6.69 2.55 8.61
N LEU A 25 -6.17 1.58 7.84
CA LEU A 25 -6.78 0.26 7.71
C LEU A 25 -6.83 -0.46 9.07
N GLN A 26 -5.78 -0.32 9.88
CA GLN A 26 -5.68 -0.92 11.21
C GLN A 26 -6.55 -0.21 12.25
N SER A 27 -6.65 1.12 12.19
CA SER A 27 -7.33 1.93 13.22
C SER A 27 -8.81 2.22 12.92
N ARG A 28 -9.19 2.39 11.65
CA ARG A 28 -10.53 2.80 11.21
C ARG A 28 -11.19 1.81 10.25
N GLY A 29 -10.48 0.77 9.85
CA GLY A 29 -11.01 -0.30 9.01
C GLY A 29 -10.96 -0.02 7.51
N ARG A 30 -11.42 -1.03 6.75
CA ARG A 30 -11.22 -1.13 5.30
C ARG A 30 -11.87 0.00 4.51
N ALA A 31 -13.11 0.35 4.84
CA ALA A 31 -13.86 1.38 4.11
C ALA A 31 -13.14 2.74 4.18
N PHE A 32 -12.76 3.16 5.39
CA PHE A 32 -12.09 4.44 5.61
C PHE A 32 -10.71 4.51 4.91
N ALA A 33 -9.93 3.44 5.00
CA ALA A 33 -8.62 3.37 4.34
C ALA A 33 -8.75 3.41 2.81
N SER A 34 -9.73 2.69 2.25
CA SER A 34 -9.97 2.68 0.81
C SER A 34 -10.34 4.06 0.27
N GLU A 35 -11.25 4.76 0.96
CA GLU A 35 -11.68 6.10 0.60
C GLU A 35 -10.52 7.10 0.66
N PHE A 36 -9.72 7.05 1.73
CA PHE A 36 -8.54 7.91 1.88
C PHE A 36 -7.56 7.75 0.70
N LEU A 37 -7.25 6.51 0.31
CA LEU A 37 -6.31 6.24 -0.77
C LEU A 37 -6.86 6.68 -2.14
N VAL A 38 -8.17 6.48 -2.39
CA VAL A 38 -8.83 6.97 -3.60
C VAL A 38 -8.77 8.49 -3.68
N ARG A 39 -9.10 9.20 -2.60
CA ARG A 39 -9.03 10.68 -2.54
C ARG A 39 -7.61 11.24 -2.77
N ARG A 40 -6.58 10.43 -2.52
CA ARG A 40 -5.17 10.79 -2.75
C ARG A 40 -4.66 10.38 -4.13
N ASN A 41 -5.54 9.95 -5.04
CA ASN A 41 -5.21 9.51 -6.39
C ASN A 41 -4.21 8.35 -6.43
N ILE A 42 -4.25 7.47 -5.43
CA ILE A 42 -3.41 6.29 -5.42
C ILE A 42 -3.94 5.28 -6.45
N PRO A 43 -3.08 4.67 -7.29
CA PRO A 43 -3.52 3.71 -8.28
C PRO A 43 -4.30 2.55 -7.66
N PHE A 44 -5.39 2.14 -8.31
CA PHE A 44 -6.27 1.08 -7.79
C PHE A 44 -5.53 -0.22 -7.46
N SER A 45 -4.53 -0.60 -8.27
CA SER A 45 -3.67 -1.76 -8.02
C SER A 45 -2.93 -1.68 -6.68
N VAL A 46 -2.47 -0.49 -6.29
CA VAL A 46 -1.81 -0.25 -5.00
C VAL A 46 -2.83 -0.28 -3.86
N ILE A 47 -4.02 0.28 -4.06
CA ILE A 47 -5.11 0.24 -3.05
C ILE A 47 -5.49 -1.21 -2.74
N VAL A 48 -5.75 -2.02 -3.77
CA VAL A 48 -6.07 -3.44 -3.60
C VAL A 48 -4.97 -4.17 -2.83
N ARG A 49 -3.69 -3.89 -3.15
CA ARG A 49 -2.55 -4.44 -2.43
C ARG A 49 -2.56 -4.04 -0.96
N VAL A 50 -2.73 -2.75 -0.64
CA VAL A 50 -2.79 -2.26 0.74
C VAL A 50 -3.92 -2.90 1.54
N LEU A 51 -5.10 -3.07 0.95
CA LEU A 51 -6.27 -3.63 1.63
C LEU A 51 -6.25 -5.16 1.76
N SER A 52 -5.46 -5.86 0.95
CA SER A 52 -5.42 -7.33 0.90
C SER A 52 -4.15 -7.90 1.53
N ASP A 53 -3.00 -7.27 1.26
CA ASP A 53 -1.68 -7.61 1.78
C ASP A 53 -0.90 -6.32 2.09
N PRO A 54 -1.24 -5.64 3.20
CA PRO A 54 -0.61 -4.37 3.54
C PRO A 54 0.92 -4.54 3.69
N PRO A 55 1.72 -3.69 3.03
CA PRO A 55 3.18 -3.75 3.13
C PRO A 55 3.60 -3.58 4.60
N GLY A 56 4.32 -4.57 5.13
CA GLY A 56 4.63 -4.67 6.57
C GLY A 56 4.03 -5.91 7.23
N ARG A 57 2.99 -6.52 6.63
CA ARG A 57 2.46 -7.83 7.05
C ARG A 57 3.30 -9.00 6.55
N ARG A 58 4.63 -8.84 6.43
CA ARG A 58 5.54 -9.97 6.24
C ARG A 58 5.58 -10.79 7.53
N ARG A 59 4.58 -11.67 7.64
CA ARG A 59 4.53 -12.93 8.38
C ARG A 59 5.11 -12.92 9.81
N ALA A 60 4.28 -12.56 10.78
CA ALA A 60 4.28 -13.23 12.10
C ALA A 60 3.61 -14.63 12.02
N GLY A 61 3.82 -15.36 10.90
CA GLY A 61 3.07 -16.58 10.58
C GLY A 61 3.76 -17.55 9.63
N SER A 62 5.08 -17.45 9.44
CA SER A 62 5.88 -18.47 8.74
C SER A 62 6.87 -19.15 9.66
N LEU A 63 6.41 -19.48 10.86
CA LEU A 63 6.96 -20.54 11.70
C LEU A 63 5.90 -21.63 11.79
N ARG A 64 5.75 -22.40 10.70
CA ARG A 64 5.15 -23.73 10.76
C ARG A 64 5.59 -24.58 9.57
N ARG A 65 6.86 -24.98 9.59
CA ARG A 65 7.29 -26.37 9.37
C ARG A 65 8.74 -26.50 9.81
#